data_AF-A0A1M7IBX8-F1
#
_entry.id   AF-A0A1M7IBX8-F1
#
_cell.length_a   1.000
_cell.length_b   1.000
_cell.length_c   1.000
_cell.angle_alpha   90.00
_cell.angle_beta   90.00
_cell.angle_gamma   90.00
#
_symmetry.space_group_name_H-M   'P 1'
#
loop_
_entity.id
_entity.type
_entity.pdbx_description
1 polymer ?
#
loop_
_entity_poly.entity_id
_entity_poly.type
_entity_poly.pdbx_seq_one_letter_code
_entity_poly.pdbx_strand_id
1 'polypeptide(L)'
;MIQDEIKSLIPVDKVYEDTLSPAMKQIGKSLESVAKTSRFLLAPFEYLAKQHDRWERYLEKVSERVDKENLIEGHPQIVIPTLEGLSLTYENTLLSELFINLLAISIDKSKQDLAHPAFPSIIKQLSRDEAVILFYLKQKNYKIKQKSDYNEEKNHFINKETLYEEFPMEKLDFPQNIWMNMNHLNSLNLAGTWQVGEQKVIYDEVTKRQTGVFINSERRLMEFGKLFANACIPNDFIEL
;
A
#
# COMPACT_ATOMS: atom_id res chain seq x y z
N MET A 1 57.76 45.78 6.22
CA MET A 1 57.46 45.42 7.62
C MET A 1 56.28 44.45 7.57
N ILE A 2 56.39 43.28 8.19
CA ILE A 2 55.32 42.27 8.35
C ILE A 2 55.09 41.33 7.14
N GLN A 3 56.17 40.81 6.55
CA GLN A 3 56.16 39.47 5.93
C GLN A 3 57.52 38.84 6.27
N ASP A 4 57.49 37.61 6.79
CA ASP A 4 58.62 36.73 7.10
C ASP A 4 59.54 37.14 8.25
N GLU A 5 59.26 36.59 9.44
CA GLU A 5 60.30 36.05 10.31
C GLU A 5 59.72 34.92 11.20
N ILE A 6 60.04 33.67 10.82
CA ILE A 6 60.41 32.54 11.71
C ILE A 6 59.24 31.95 12.52
N LYS A 7 58.44 31.01 11.99
CA LYS A 7 58.75 29.57 11.81
C LYS A 7 59.70 28.95 12.84
N SER A 8 59.16 27.96 13.57
CA SER A 8 59.83 26.90 14.35
C SER A 8 60.16 27.27 15.81
N LEU A 9 59.90 26.47 16.84
CA LEU A 9 59.59 25.04 16.98
C LEU A 9 58.49 24.90 18.05
N ILE A 10 57.49 24.03 17.90
CA ILE A 10 57.48 22.68 18.51
C ILE A 10 56.35 21.89 17.82
N PRO A 11 56.51 20.58 17.58
CA PRO A 11 55.82 19.85 16.53
C PRO A 11 54.34 19.62 16.82
N VAL A 12 53.52 19.92 15.82
CA VAL A 12 52.31 19.16 15.50
C VAL A 12 52.77 17.72 15.26
N ASP A 13 52.19 16.73 15.96
CA ASP A 13 51.91 15.37 15.43
C ASP A 13 51.67 14.26 16.47
N LYS A 14 51.76 14.47 17.81
CA LYS A 14 51.57 13.34 18.76
C LYS A 14 50.78 13.58 20.06
N VAL A 15 50.00 14.65 20.16
CA VAL A 15 49.13 14.87 21.35
C VAL A 15 47.65 15.01 20.97
N TYR A 16 47.30 14.71 19.71
CA TYR A 16 45.97 15.02 19.17
C TYR A 16 44.91 13.92 19.34
N GLU A 17 45.22 12.75 19.93
CA GLU A 17 44.25 11.64 19.93
C GLU A 17 43.62 11.25 21.27
N ASP A 18 44.15 11.63 22.45
CA ASP A 18 43.65 10.98 23.69
C ASP A 18 43.43 11.84 24.94
N THR A 19 43.41 13.17 24.83
CA THR A 19 43.22 14.06 25.99
C THR A 19 42.07 15.06 25.82
N LEU A 20 40.91 14.57 25.38
CA LEU A 20 39.65 15.25 25.73
C LEU A 20 39.40 15.05 27.22
N SER A 21 39.63 16.10 28.01
CA SER A 21 39.39 16.07 29.46
C SER A 21 37.95 15.62 29.75
N PRO A 22 37.70 14.92 30.88
CA PRO A 22 36.35 14.52 31.28
C PRO A 22 35.35 15.68 31.28
N ALA A 23 35.80 16.89 31.61
CA ALA A 23 35.01 18.12 31.56
C ALA A 23 34.61 18.51 30.12
N MET A 24 35.50 18.37 29.13
CA MET A 24 35.18 18.63 27.72
C MET A 24 34.18 17.60 27.17
N LYS A 25 34.31 16.32 27.56
CA LYS A 25 33.32 15.28 27.25
C LYS A 25 31.97 15.57 27.90
N GLN A 26 31.95 16.14 29.11
CA GLN A 26 30.73 16.49 29.83
C GLN A 26 30.05 17.74 29.26
N ILE A 27 30.82 18.74 28.83
CA ILE A 27 30.30 19.93 28.10
C ILE A 27 29.74 19.51 26.73
N GLY A 28 30.42 18.63 26.00
CA GLY A 28 29.91 18.05 24.75
C GLY A 28 28.59 17.30 24.94
N LYS A 29 28.51 16.45 25.98
CA LYS A 29 27.26 15.77 26.36
C LYS A 29 26.15 16.73 26.78
N SER A 30 26.47 17.83 27.48
CA SER A 30 25.48 18.83 27.89
C SER A 30 24.97 19.66 26.71
N LEU A 31 25.83 20.06 25.77
CA LEU A 31 25.43 20.73 24.52
C LEU A 31 24.59 19.80 23.63
N GLU A 32 25.01 18.55 23.49
CA GLU A 32 24.24 17.52 22.79
C GLU A 32 22.88 17.27 23.48
N SER A 33 22.85 17.29 24.82
CA SER A 33 21.61 17.13 25.60
C SER A 33 20.69 18.34 25.49
N VAL A 34 21.19 19.57 25.40
CA VAL A 34 20.37 20.77 25.15
C VAL A 34 19.78 20.72 23.73
N ALA A 35 20.56 20.31 22.72
CA ALA A 35 20.06 20.14 21.36
C ALA A 35 19.07 18.97 21.22
N LYS A 36 19.28 17.87 21.94
CA LYS A 36 18.33 16.74 22.00
C LYS A 36 17.06 17.10 22.77
N THR A 37 17.18 17.83 23.86
CA THR A 37 16.04 18.29 24.68
C THR A 37 15.23 19.35 23.93
N SER A 38 15.86 20.28 23.20
CA SER A 38 15.14 21.25 22.37
C SER A 38 14.37 20.58 21.24
N ARG A 39 14.97 19.59 20.54
CA ARG A 39 14.26 18.77 19.56
C ARG A 39 13.11 17.98 20.18
N PHE A 40 13.25 17.44 21.39
CA PHE A 40 12.16 16.72 22.06
C PHE A 40 11.03 17.66 22.53
N LEU A 41 11.36 18.88 22.99
CA LEU A 41 10.39 19.92 23.34
C LEU A 41 9.64 20.45 22.12
N LEU A 42 10.33 20.59 20.99
CA LEU A 42 9.75 21.07 19.73
C LEU A 42 9.12 19.96 18.89
N ALA A 43 9.42 18.68 19.16
CA ALA A 43 8.90 17.54 18.40
C ALA A 43 7.37 17.55 18.24
N PRO A 44 6.56 17.90 19.27
CA PRO A 44 5.11 18.04 19.08
C PRO A 44 4.74 19.14 18.07
N PHE A 45 5.42 20.29 18.10
CA PHE A 45 5.18 21.40 17.17
C PHE A 45 5.66 21.09 15.76
N GLU A 46 6.85 20.49 15.62
CA GLU A 46 7.36 20.01 14.34
C GLU A 46 6.45 18.94 13.73
N TYR A 47 5.92 18.03 14.56
CA TYR A 47 4.94 17.05 14.15
C TYR A 47 3.65 17.72 13.68
N LEU A 48 3.09 18.66 14.46
CA LEU A 48 1.87 19.39 14.06
C LEU A 48 2.06 20.19 12.76
N ALA A 49 3.20 20.86 12.57
CA ALA A 49 3.52 21.57 11.34
C ALA A 49 3.58 20.61 10.15
N LYS A 50 4.31 19.49 10.28
CA LYS A 50 4.33 18.45 9.22
C LYS A 50 2.95 17.89 8.91
N GLN A 51 2.11 17.71 9.92
CA GLN A 51 0.74 17.25 9.71
C GLN A 51 -0.12 18.29 9.03
N HIS A 52 0.05 19.57 9.34
CA HIS A 52 -0.61 20.66 8.63
C HIS A 52 -0.22 20.67 7.15
N ASP A 53 1.08 20.65 6.84
CA ASP A 53 1.59 20.65 5.47
C ASP A 53 1.09 19.42 4.69
N ARG A 54 1.00 18.25 5.34
CA ARG A 54 0.40 17.05 4.76
C ARG A 54 -1.06 17.24 4.39
N TRP A 55 -1.84 17.80 5.32
CA TRP A 55 -3.27 18.04 5.07
C TRP A 55 -3.49 19.04 3.94
N GLU A 56 -2.67 20.08 3.84
CA GLU A 56 -2.70 21.03 2.73
C GLU A 56 -2.51 20.30 1.38
N ARG A 57 -1.48 19.46 1.26
CA ARG A 57 -1.26 18.64 0.05
C ARG A 57 -2.41 17.69 -0.26
N TYR A 58 -3.03 17.08 0.74
CA TYR A 58 -4.21 16.24 0.52
C TYR A 58 -5.41 17.05 0.02
N LEU A 59 -5.66 18.23 0.59
CA LEU A 59 -6.75 19.11 0.16
C LEU A 59 -6.51 19.65 -1.25
N GLU A 60 -5.27 19.97 -1.62
CA GLU A 60 -4.89 20.32 -2.98
C GLU A 60 -5.28 19.19 -3.96
N LYS A 61 -4.82 17.96 -3.70
CA LYS A 61 -5.17 16.78 -4.51
C LYS A 61 -6.68 16.54 -4.62
N VAL A 62 -7.45 16.76 -3.54
CA VAL A 62 -8.92 16.66 -3.58
C VAL A 62 -9.51 17.75 -4.46
N SER A 63 -9.03 18.99 -4.32
CA SER A 63 -9.54 20.13 -5.06
C SER A 63 -9.31 20.02 -6.57
N GLU A 64 -8.22 19.38 -6.98
CA GLU A 64 -7.93 19.09 -8.38
C GLU A 64 -8.89 18.06 -9.01
N ARG A 65 -9.59 17.26 -8.19
CA ARG A 65 -10.48 16.17 -8.64
C ARG A 65 -11.96 16.55 -8.67
N VAL A 66 -12.31 17.74 -8.16
CA VAL A 66 -13.69 18.20 -7.99
C VAL A 66 -13.85 19.58 -8.62
N ASP A 67 -14.69 19.66 -9.66
CA ASP A 67 -15.04 20.94 -10.26
C ASP A 67 -15.78 21.81 -9.25
N LYS A 68 -15.46 23.10 -9.20
CA LYS A 68 -16.04 24.05 -8.22
C LYS A 68 -17.56 24.11 -8.29
N GLU A 69 -18.12 23.94 -9.48
CA GLU A 69 -19.56 23.94 -9.75
C GLU A 69 -20.26 22.68 -9.23
N ASN A 70 -19.50 21.59 -9.04
CA ASN A 70 -20.00 20.32 -8.56
C ASN A 70 -19.81 20.11 -7.06
N LEU A 71 -19.04 20.98 -6.39
CA LEU A 71 -18.76 20.90 -4.97
C LEU A 71 -20.04 21.01 -4.13
N ILE A 72 -20.26 20.03 -3.27
CA ILE A 72 -21.35 19.96 -2.29
C ILE A 72 -20.83 19.44 -0.95
N GLU A 73 -21.66 19.53 0.09
CA GLU A 73 -21.36 18.86 1.35
C GLU A 73 -21.45 17.33 1.17
N GLY A 74 -20.40 16.63 1.61
CA GLY A 74 -20.36 15.18 1.59
C GLY A 74 -21.06 14.58 2.80
N HIS A 75 -21.65 13.39 2.62
CA HIS A 75 -22.36 12.73 3.71
C HIS A 75 -21.39 12.40 4.87
N PRO A 76 -21.72 12.75 6.13
CA PRO A 76 -20.81 12.58 7.28
C PRO A 76 -20.33 11.15 7.49
N GLN A 77 -21.18 10.15 7.21
CA GLN A 77 -20.83 8.72 7.30
C GLN A 77 -19.72 8.29 6.32
N ILE A 78 -19.41 9.10 5.31
CA ILE A 78 -18.33 8.86 4.36
C ILE A 78 -17.15 9.76 4.67
N VAL A 79 -17.41 11.08 4.75
CA VAL A 79 -16.37 12.10 4.91
C VAL A 79 -15.54 11.88 6.18
N ILE A 80 -16.20 11.73 7.33
CA ILE A 80 -15.52 11.61 8.63
C ILE A 80 -14.60 10.38 8.66
N PRO A 81 -15.08 9.14 8.41
CA PRO A 81 -14.21 7.98 8.46
C PRO A 81 -13.16 7.94 7.35
N THR A 82 -13.39 8.63 6.22
CA THR A 82 -12.39 8.80 5.15
C THR A 82 -11.24 9.68 5.63
N LEU A 83 -11.54 10.82 6.26
CA LEU A 83 -10.53 11.70 6.85
C LEU A 83 -9.73 11.01 7.96
N GLU A 84 -10.41 10.26 8.83
CA GLU A 84 -9.74 9.45 9.85
C GLU A 84 -8.76 8.44 9.22
N GLY A 85 -9.20 7.71 8.19
CA GLY A 85 -8.36 6.73 7.51
C GLY A 85 -7.15 7.38 6.83
N LEU A 86 -7.38 8.48 6.13
CA LEU A 86 -6.33 9.26 5.47
C LEU A 86 -5.29 9.79 6.48
N SER A 87 -5.74 10.18 7.68
CA SER A 87 -4.86 10.65 8.75
C SER A 87 -3.90 9.57 9.27
N LEU A 88 -4.27 8.30 9.15
CA LEU A 88 -3.50 7.15 9.62
C LEU A 88 -2.68 6.48 8.52
N THR A 89 -2.76 6.98 7.29
CA THR A 89 -2.08 6.39 6.13
C THR A 89 -0.81 7.17 5.78
N TYR A 90 0.21 6.47 5.29
CA TYR A 90 1.43 7.09 4.76
C TYR A 90 1.13 7.88 3.48
N GLU A 91 1.71 9.07 3.33
CA GLU A 91 1.60 9.88 2.12
C GLU A 91 2.15 9.14 0.90
N ASN A 92 1.63 9.48 -0.29
CA ASN A 92 2.09 8.98 -1.58
C ASN A 92 2.02 7.46 -1.74
N THR A 93 1.17 6.80 -0.94
CA THR A 93 0.84 5.39 -1.09
C THR A 93 -0.47 5.21 -1.85
N LEU A 94 -0.65 4.05 -2.48
CA LEU A 94 -1.90 3.73 -3.16
C LEU A 94 -3.11 3.81 -2.19
N LEU A 95 -2.94 3.39 -0.93
CA LEU A 95 -3.99 3.50 0.10
C LEU A 95 -4.39 4.96 0.37
N SER A 96 -3.42 5.88 0.43
CA SER A 96 -3.72 7.31 0.58
C SER A 96 -4.50 7.85 -0.61
N GLU A 97 -4.16 7.41 -1.83
CA GLU A 97 -4.88 7.77 -3.04
C GLU A 97 -6.32 7.22 -3.06
N LEU A 98 -6.56 6.02 -2.50
CA LEU A 98 -7.91 5.48 -2.35
C LEU A 98 -8.79 6.39 -1.47
N PHE A 99 -8.27 6.86 -0.34
CA PHE A 99 -9.00 7.77 0.54
C PHE A 99 -9.21 9.14 -0.11
N ILE A 100 -8.21 9.70 -0.81
CA ILE A 100 -8.35 10.99 -1.50
C ILE A 100 -9.41 10.92 -2.59
N ASN A 101 -9.43 9.84 -3.39
CA ASN A 101 -10.47 9.62 -4.39
C ASN A 101 -11.86 9.50 -3.77
N LEU A 102 -11.98 8.71 -2.70
CA LEU A 102 -13.25 8.55 -1.99
C LEU A 102 -13.76 9.88 -1.41
N LEU A 103 -12.85 10.71 -0.87
CA LEU A 103 -13.20 12.03 -0.35
C LEU A 103 -13.68 12.94 -1.48
N ALA A 104 -12.95 12.98 -2.60
CA ALA A 104 -13.31 13.80 -3.77
C ALA A 104 -14.69 13.42 -4.34
N ILE A 105 -14.98 12.14 -4.54
CA ILE A 105 -16.31 11.73 -5.05
C ILE A 105 -17.43 12.01 -4.05
N SER A 106 -17.15 11.98 -2.74
CA SER A 106 -18.18 12.17 -1.71
C SER A 106 -18.70 13.60 -1.64
N ILE A 107 -17.89 14.57 -2.09
CA ILE A 107 -18.19 16.01 -2.11
C ILE A 107 -18.48 16.53 -3.53
N ASP A 108 -18.61 15.63 -4.52
CA ASP A 108 -18.90 15.96 -5.92
C ASP A 108 -20.31 15.46 -6.28
N LYS A 109 -21.23 16.39 -6.55
CA LYS A 109 -22.64 16.07 -6.85
C LYS A 109 -22.84 15.20 -8.09
N SER A 110 -21.85 15.15 -8.99
CA SER A 110 -21.90 14.34 -10.21
C SER A 110 -21.46 12.88 -10.00
N LYS A 111 -20.85 12.57 -8.84
CA LYS A 111 -20.26 11.25 -8.53
C LYS A 111 -20.71 10.68 -7.19
N GLN A 112 -21.57 11.38 -6.46
CA GLN A 112 -21.95 11.00 -5.09
C GLN A 112 -22.65 9.64 -5.02
N ASP A 113 -23.29 9.20 -6.11
CA ASP A 113 -23.89 7.86 -6.26
C ASP A 113 -22.85 6.73 -6.23
N LEU A 114 -21.58 7.03 -6.54
CA LEU A 114 -20.46 6.08 -6.44
C LEU A 114 -19.89 5.99 -5.02
N ALA A 115 -20.19 6.95 -4.15
CA ALA A 115 -19.64 7.04 -2.80
C ALA A 115 -20.43 6.15 -1.84
N HIS A 116 -20.00 4.90 -1.65
CA HIS A 116 -20.69 3.96 -0.76
C HIS A 116 -20.19 4.07 0.70
N PRO A 117 -21.10 4.10 1.72
CA PRO A 117 -20.72 4.23 3.14
C PRO A 117 -19.79 3.15 3.71
N ALA A 118 -19.70 1.99 3.06
CA ALA A 118 -18.79 0.92 3.47
C ALA A 118 -17.32 1.14 3.05
N PHE A 119 -17.08 1.98 2.04
CA PHE A 119 -15.76 2.13 1.44
C PHE A 119 -14.68 2.66 2.38
N PRO A 120 -14.94 3.63 3.29
CA PRO A 120 -13.93 4.07 4.24
C PRO A 120 -13.41 2.90 5.10
N SER A 121 -14.32 2.08 5.62
CA SER A 121 -13.97 0.92 6.44
C SER A 121 -13.29 -0.18 5.64
N ILE A 122 -13.65 -0.36 4.37
CA ILE A 122 -12.99 -1.32 3.48
C ILE A 122 -11.55 -0.88 3.22
N ILE A 123 -11.31 0.38 2.86
CA ILE A 123 -9.94 0.87 2.61
C ILE A 123 -9.06 0.68 3.86
N LYS A 124 -9.60 0.94 5.07
CA LYS A 124 -8.89 0.71 6.34
C LYS A 124 -8.49 -0.76 6.59
N GLN A 125 -9.17 -1.73 5.96
CA GLN A 125 -8.89 -3.15 6.09
C GLN A 125 -7.89 -3.67 5.04
N LEU A 126 -7.61 -2.90 3.97
CA LEU A 126 -6.73 -3.35 2.90
C LEU A 126 -5.25 -3.26 3.29
N SER A 127 -4.50 -4.29 2.95
CA SER A 127 -3.05 -4.23 2.87
C SER A 127 -2.56 -3.52 1.60
N ARG A 128 -1.27 -3.18 1.54
CA ARG A 128 -0.63 -2.64 0.33
C ARG A 128 -0.80 -3.58 -0.87
N ASP A 129 -0.48 -4.86 -0.70
CA ASP A 129 -0.59 -5.87 -1.77
C ASP A 129 -2.02 -6.01 -2.28
N GLU A 130 -3.03 -5.94 -1.41
CA GLU A 130 -4.43 -5.99 -1.81
C GLU A 130 -4.87 -4.77 -2.59
N ALA A 131 -4.42 -3.57 -2.18
CA ALA A 131 -4.65 -2.35 -2.95
C ALA A 131 -4.01 -2.46 -4.35
N VAL A 132 -2.78 -2.98 -4.44
CA VAL A 132 -2.09 -3.22 -5.72
C VAL A 132 -2.85 -4.24 -6.58
N ILE A 133 -3.31 -5.36 -5.99
CA ILE A 133 -4.13 -6.35 -6.69
C ILE A 133 -5.37 -5.69 -7.28
N LEU A 134 -6.11 -4.92 -6.48
CA LEU A 134 -7.31 -4.24 -6.97
C LEU A 134 -7.01 -3.21 -8.07
N PHE A 135 -5.88 -2.49 -7.98
CA PHE A 135 -5.43 -1.56 -9.02
C PHE A 135 -5.20 -2.27 -10.36
N TYR A 136 -4.51 -3.41 -10.36
CA TYR A 136 -4.32 -4.20 -11.58
C TYR A 136 -5.63 -4.83 -12.08
N LEU A 137 -6.49 -5.33 -11.17
CA LEU A 137 -7.78 -5.93 -11.52
C LEU A 137 -8.78 -4.92 -12.09
N LYS A 138 -8.63 -3.62 -11.81
CA LYS A 138 -9.40 -2.56 -12.47
C LYS A 138 -9.10 -2.49 -13.96
N GLN A 139 -7.88 -2.81 -14.39
CA GLN A 139 -7.45 -2.70 -15.78
C GLN A 139 -7.82 -3.94 -16.61
N LYS A 140 -7.63 -5.14 -16.06
CA LYS A 140 -8.01 -6.40 -16.70
C LYS A 140 -8.13 -7.56 -15.72
N ASN A 141 -8.74 -8.65 -16.18
CA ASN A 141 -8.69 -9.93 -15.50
C ASN A 141 -7.34 -10.63 -15.76
N TYR A 142 -6.91 -11.48 -14.82
CA TYR A 142 -5.67 -12.25 -14.92
C TYR A 142 -5.94 -13.74 -14.84
N LYS A 143 -5.35 -14.50 -15.77
CA LYS A 143 -5.55 -15.95 -15.87
C LYS A 143 -4.65 -16.71 -14.91
N ILE A 144 -5.19 -17.80 -14.38
CA ILE A 144 -4.47 -18.78 -13.59
C ILE A 144 -4.71 -20.16 -14.20
N LYS A 145 -3.66 -20.98 -14.33
CA LYS A 145 -3.81 -22.40 -14.64
C LYS A 145 -3.35 -23.23 -13.45
N GLN A 146 -4.16 -24.20 -13.09
CA GLN A 146 -3.94 -25.04 -11.93
C GLN A 146 -4.11 -26.51 -12.28
N LYS A 147 -3.50 -27.37 -11.48
CA LYS A 147 -3.69 -28.81 -11.52
C LYS A 147 -4.13 -29.27 -10.14
N SER A 148 -5.03 -30.25 -10.10
CA SER A 148 -5.33 -31.02 -8.89
C SER A 148 -5.21 -32.51 -9.18
N ASP A 149 -4.66 -33.25 -8.22
CA ASP A 149 -4.61 -34.70 -8.27
C ASP A 149 -5.94 -35.28 -7.79
N TYR A 150 -6.36 -36.39 -8.37
CA TYR A 150 -7.57 -37.10 -7.97
C TYR A 150 -7.22 -38.25 -7.02
N ASN A 151 -7.80 -38.23 -5.82
CA ASN A 151 -7.69 -39.34 -4.88
C ASN A 151 -8.85 -40.32 -5.11
N GLU A 152 -8.56 -41.47 -5.72
CA GLU A 152 -9.56 -42.49 -6.06
C GLU A 152 -10.20 -43.11 -4.81
N GLU A 153 -9.44 -43.33 -3.73
CA GLU A 153 -9.94 -43.93 -2.49
C GLU A 153 -10.96 -43.05 -1.77
N LYS A 154 -10.74 -41.74 -1.77
CA LYS A 154 -11.57 -40.75 -1.06
C LYS A 154 -12.55 -40.01 -1.96
N ASN A 155 -12.49 -40.23 -3.27
CA ASN A 155 -13.33 -39.58 -4.29
C ASN A 155 -13.33 -38.04 -4.16
N HIS A 156 -12.15 -37.44 -4.06
CA HIS A 156 -12.00 -35.98 -4.06
C HIS A 156 -10.69 -35.51 -4.71
N PHE A 157 -10.60 -34.22 -5.01
CA PHE A 157 -9.38 -33.61 -5.52
C PHE A 157 -8.50 -33.07 -4.40
N ILE A 158 -7.20 -33.28 -4.53
CA ILE A 158 -6.16 -32.86 -3.58
C ILE A 158 -4.98 -32.19 -4.31
N ASN A 159 -3.97 -31.75 -3.56
CA ASN A 159 -2.70 -31.23 -4.08
C ASN A 159 -2.88 -30.16 -5.17
N LYS A 160 -3.72 -29.15 -4.90
CA LYS A 160 -3.96 -28.08 -5.87
C LYS A 160 -2.70 -27.25 -6.06
N GLU A 161 -2.12 -27.35 -7.25
CA GLU A 161 -0.89 -26.67 -7.65
C GLU A 161 -1.20 -25.57 -8.69
N THR A 162 -0.51 -24.44 -8.60
CA THR A 162 -0.57 -23.38 -9.60
C THR A 162 0.55 -23.56 -10.61
N LEU A 163 0.20 -23.85 -11.85
CA LEU A 163 1.16 -24.07 -12.95
C LEU A 163 1.50 -22.79 -13.70
N TYR A 164 0.58 -21.82 -13.68
CA TYR A 164 0.75 -20.53 -14.36
C TYR A 164 -0.08 -19.46 -13.64
N GLU A 165 0.52 -18.29 -13.46
CA GLU A 165 -0.08 -17.08 -12.91
C GLU A 165 0.25 -15.91 -13.85
N GLU A 166 -0.78 -15.30 -14.42
CA GLU A 166 -0.61 -14.13 -15.30
C GLU A 166 -0.39 -12.84 -14.49
N PHE A 167 -0.87 -12.79 -13.24
CA PHE A 167 -0.73 -11.60 -12.41
C PHE A 167 0.75 -11.21 -12.22
N PRO A 168 1.10 -9.91 -12.30
CA PRO A 168 2.48 -9.44 -12.16
C PRO A 168 2.95 -9.56 -10.70
N MET A 169 3.41 -10.75 -10.33
CA MET A 169 3.78 -11.11 -8.95
C MET A 169 4.90 -10.24 -8.38
N GLU A 170 5.77 -9.70 -9.24
CA GLU A 170 6.87 -8.80 -8.87
C GLU A 170 6.42 -7.43 -8.34
N LYS A 171 5.12 -7.12 -8.45
CA LYS A 171 4.52 -5.87 -7.95
C LYS A 171 4.04 -5.97 -6.50
N LEU A 172 4.04 -7.18 -5.93
CA LEU A 172 3.64 -7.43 -4.56
C LEU A 172 4.88 -7.47 -3.65
N ASP A 173 4.74 -6.97 -2.41
CA ASP A 173 5.78 -7.13 -1.39
C ASP A 173 5.89 -8.58 -0.95
N PHE A 174 4.75 -9.27 -0.83
CA PHE A 174 4.66 -10.64 -0.35
C PHE A 174 3.89 -11.52 -1.34
N PRO A 175 4.46 -11.81 -2.53
CA PRO A 175 3.79 -12.57 -3.60
C PRO A 175 3.25 -13.94 -3.15
N GLN A 176 3.93 -14.60 -2.20
CA GLN A 176 3.49 -15.87 -1.62
C GLN A 176 2.10 -15.80 -0.94
N ASN A 177 1.67 -14.61 -0.52
CA ASN A 177 0.40 -14.39 0.16
C ASN A 177 -0.77 -14.13 -0.80
N ILE A 178 -0.56 -14.13 -2.13
CA ILE A 178 -1.60 -13.77 -3.11
C ILE A 178 -2.90 -14.57 -2.94
N TRP A 179 -2.81 -15.85 -2.58
CA TRP A 179 -4.00 -16.68 -2.32
C TRP A 179 -4.79 -16.18 -1.11
N MET A 180 -4.10 -15.82 -0.03
CA MET A 180 -4.74 -15.25 1.17
C MET A 180 -5.34 -13.88 0.88
N ASN A 181 -4.59 -12.99 0.22
CA ASN A 181 -5.06 -11.66 -0.18
C ASN A 181 -6.33 -11.76 -1.02
N MET A 182 -6.37 -12.69 -1.97
CA MET A 182 -7.53 -12.87 -2.84
C MET A 182 -8.73 -13.51 -2.12
N ASN A 183 -8.50 -14.31 -1.07
CA ASN A 183 -9.57 -14.79 -0.20
C ASN A 183 -10.15 -13.66 0.66
N HIS A 184 -9.30 -12.79 1.21
CA HIS A 184 -9.75 -11.64 2.00
C HIS A 184 -10.50 -10.64 1.12
N LEU A 185 -9.98 -10.28 -0.07
CA LEU A 185 -10.70 -9.47 -1.05
C LEU A 185 -12.06 -10.07 -1.44
N ASN A 186 -12.16 -11.40 -1.51
CA ASN A 186 -13.43 -12.08 -1.78
C ASN A 186 -14.38 -11.99 -0.60
N SER A 187 -13.89 -12.07 0.64
CA SER A 187 -14.68 -11.86 1.85
C SER A 187 -15.25 -10.44 1.98
N LEU A 188 -14.54 -9.46 1.41
CA LEU A 188 -14.98 -8.07 1.29
C LEU A 188 -15.88 -7.82 0.06
N ASN A 189 -16.18 -8.87 -0.72
CA ASN A 189 -16.95 -8.81 -1.96
C ASN A 189 -16.33 -7.90 -3.05
N LEU A 190 -15.00 -7.75 -3.05
CA LEU A 190 -14.29 -6.88 -3.99
C LEU A 190 -13.72 -7.65 -5.18
N ALA A 191 -13.01 -8.73 -4.93
CA ALA A 191 -12.34 -9.50 -5.98
C ALA A 191 -12.18 -10.96 -5.56
N GLY A 192 -11.98 -11.85 -6.52
CA GLY A 192 -11.86 -13.27 -6.23
C GLY A 192 -11.27 -14.04 -7.38
N THR A 193 -11.21 -15.36 -7.22
CA THR A 193 -10.69 -16.29 -8.23
C THR A 193 -11.77 -17.27 -8.61
N TRP A 194 -12.20 -17.28 -9.87
CA TRP A 194 -13.26 -18.18 -10.35
C TRP A 194 -12.77 -19.04 -11.48
N GLN A 195 -13.20 -20.30 -11.49
CA GLN A 195 -13.00 -21.18 -12.61
C GLN A 195 -13.69 -20.62 -13.86
N VAL A 196 -13.03 -20.71 -15.00
CA VAL A 196 -13.56 -20.36 -16.31
C VAL A 196 -13.58 -21.59 -17.20
N GLY A 197 -14.76 -21.91 -17.71
CA GLY A 197 -14.97 -23.07 -18.57
C GLY A 197 -14.90 -24.41 -17.83
N GLU A 198 -14.84 -25.48 -18.61
CA GLU A 198 -14.77 -26.85 -18.13
C GLU A 198 -13.36 -27.24 -17.70
N GLN A 199 -13.29 -28.10 -16.68
CA GLN A 199 -12.04 -28.73 -16.29
C GLN A 199 -11.62 -29.79 -17.32
N LYS A 200 -10.32 -29.91 -17.57
CA LYS A 200 -9.80 -30.95 -18.46
C LYS A 200 -9.28 -32.11 -17.64
N VAL A 201 -9.80 -33.30 -17.87
CA VAL A 201 -9.39 -34.51 -17.14
C VAL A 201 -7.96 -34.91 -17.51
N ILE A 202 -7.20 -35.35 -16.51
CA ILE A 202 -5.89 -35.97 -16.67
C ILE A 202 -6.08 -37.47 -16.51
N TYR A 203 -5.60 -38.25 -17.48
CA TYR A 203 -5.68 -39.70 -17.48
C TYR A 203 -4.29 -40.32 -17.32
N ASP A 204 -4.22 -41.43 -16.60
CA ASP A 204 -3.07 -42.32 -16.65
C ASP A 204 -2.97 -42.98 -18.04
N GLU A 205 -1.78 -42.98 -18.62
CA GLU A 205 -1.59 -43.43 -20.01
C GLU A 205 -1.88 -44.92 -20.19
N VAL A 206 -1.66 -45.74 -19.15
CA VAL A 206 -1.76 -47.20 -19.20
C VAL A 206 -3.16 -47.67 -18.79
N THR A 207 -3.59 -47.29 -17.59
CA THR A 207 -4.85 -47.75 -16.97
C THR A 207 -6.08 -47.00 -17.50
N LYS A 208 -5.88 -45.87 -18.18
CA LYS A 208 -6.94 -44.94 -18.62
C LYS A 208 -7.84 -44.42 -17.50
N ARG A 209 -7.40 -44.55 -16.24
CA ARG A 209 -8.10 -43.99 -15.08
C ARG A 209 -7.80 -42.51 -14.93
N GLN A 210 -8.76 -41.77 -14.39
CA GLN A 210 -8.55 -40.36 -14.06
C GLN A 210 -7.54 -40.25 -12.91
N THR A 211 -6.54 -39.40 -13.09
CA THR A 211 -5.52 -39.10 -12.08
C THR A 211 -5.55 -37.66 -11.63
N GLY A 212 -6.30 -36.79 -12.30
CA GLY A 212 -6.42 -35.39 -11.92
C GLY A 212 -7.25 -34.56 -12.89
N VAL A 213 -7.15 -33.25 -12.74
CA VAL A 213 -7.77 -32.25 -13.61
C VAL A 213 -6.87 -31.03 -13.79
N PHE A 214 -6.92 -30.43 -14.98
CA PHE A 214 -6.50 -29.06 -15.20
C PHE A 214 -7.69 -28.11 -15.02
N ILE A 215 -7.43 -27.02 -14.30
CA ILE A 215 -8.41 -26.00 -13.95
C ILE A 215 -7.90 -24.67 -14.50
N ASN A 216 -8.71 -24.01 -15.33
CA ASN A 216 -8.45 -22.63 -15.73
C ASN A 216 -9.30 -21.72 -14.85
N SER A 217 -8.69 -20.69 -14.27
CA SER A 217 -9.38 -19.70 -13.45
C SER A 217 -9.00 -18.29 -13.87
N GLU A 218 -9.79 -17.30 -13.45
CA GLU A 218 -9.48 -15.89 -13.59
C GLU A 218 -9.60 -15.17 -12.25
N ARG A 219 -8.63 -14.30 -11.97
CA ARG A 219 -8.74 -13.23 -10.97
C ARG A 219 -9.48 -12.07 -11.61
N ARG A 220 -10.55 -11.60 -10.96
CA ARG A 220 -11.37 -10.49 -11.45
C ARG A 220 -12.06 -9.75 -10.31
N LEU A 221 -12.52 -8.53 -10.60
CA LEU A 221 -13.40 -7.79 -9.70
C LEU A 221 -14.82 -8.40 -9.67
N MET A 222 -15.41 -8.40 -8.49
CA MET A 222 -16.84 -8.66 -8.28
C MET A 222 -17.66 -7.40 -8.62
N GLU A 223 -18.99 -7.49 -8.66
CA GLU A 223 -19.83 -6.32 -8.97
C GLU A 223 -19.63 -5.17 -7.98
N PHE A 224 -19.64 -5.46 -6.67
CA PHE A 224 -19.37 -4.47 -5.65
C PHE A 224 -17.92 -3.95 -5.70
N GLY A 225 -16.97 -4.82 -6.05
CA GLY A 225 -15.58 -4.44 -6.32
C GLY A 225 -15.40 -3.51 -7.52
N LYS A 226 -16.22 -3.63 -8.57
CA LYS A 226 -16.22 -2.68 -9.69
C LYS A 226 -16.68 -1.31 -9.26
N LEU A 227 -17.75 -1.23 -8.44
CA LEU A 227 -18.18 0.02 -7.84
C LEU A 227 -17.07 0.64 -6.99
N PHE A 228 -16.44 -0.16 -6.12
CA PHE A 228 -15.30 0.27 -5.31
C PHE A 228 -14.12 0.76 -6.17
N ALA A 229 -13.76 0.02 -7.23
CA ALA A 229 -12.65 0.36 -8.11
C ALA A 229 -12.91 1.65 -8.90
N ASN A 230 -14.15 1.90 -9.31
CA ASN A 230 -14.54 3.14 -9.97
C ASN A 230 -14.52 4.34 -9.02
N ALA A 231 -14.90 4.11 -7.76
CA ALA A 231 -14.95 5.14 -6.73
C ALA A 231 -13.57 5.52 -6.18
N CYS A 232 -12.76 4.53 -5.84
CA CYS A 232 -11.58 4.71 -4.99
C CYS A 232 -10.27 4.54 -5.75
N ILE A 233 -10.19 3.63 -6.72
CA ILE A 233 -8.90 3.24 -7.31
C ILE A 233 -8.51 4.23 -8.41
N PRO A 234 -7.31 4.82 -8.39
CA PRO A 234 -6.87 5.72 -9.46
C PRO A 234 -6.71 4.96 -10.78
N ASN A 235 -6.83 5.66 -11.91
CA ASN A 235 -6.58 5.04 -13.23
C ASN A 235 -5.09 4.78 -13.46
N ASP A 236 -4.25 5.69 -12.96
CA ASP A 236 -2.80 5.62 -13.05
C ASP A 236 -2.20 5.84 -11.67
N PHE A 237 -1.15 5.10 -11.35
CA PHE A 237 -0.41 5.27 -10.09
C PHE A 237 1.07 4.94 -10.32
N ILE A 238 1.93 5.87 -9.92
CA ILE A 238 3.37 5.68 -9.88
C ILE A 238 3.76 5.84 -8.42
N GLU A 239 4.28 4.77 -7.83
CA GLU A 239 4.80 4.83 -6.47
C GLU A 239 6.13 5.60 -6.50
N LEU A 240 6.21 6.67 -5.69
CA LEU A 240 7.37 7.55 -5.58
C LEU A 240 8.41 7.01 -4.60
#